data_AF-A0A7S3F755-F1
#
_entry.id   AF-A0A7S3F755-F1
#
_cell.length_a   1.000
_cell.length_b   1.000
_cell.length_c   1.000
_cell.angle_alpha   90.00
_cell.angle_beta   90.00
_cell.angle_gamma   90.00
#
_symmetry.space_group_name_H-M   'P 1'
#
loop_
_entity.id
_entity.type
_entity.pdbx_description
1 polymer ?
#
loop_
_entity_poly.entity_id
_entity_poly.type
_entity_poly.pdbx_seq_one_letter_code
_entity_poly.pdbx_strand_id
1 'polypeptide(L)'
;EEHLEATGHYLIGKTVTYADLALFLHLWELLEEDNFPNALTVLELPRLASFVQTIAALPTAAGFLLRRRLPRTGQFDGTSYPYLKGNTELPTSLAPTAAIRLRVEL
;
A
#
# COMPACT_ATOMS: atom_id res chain seq x y z
N GLU A 1 -3.25 4.08 -14.03
CA GLU A 1 -4.48 3.43 -14.53
C GLU A 1 -4.34 3.00 -15.99
N GLU A 2 -4.29 3.94 -16.93
CA GLU A 2 -4.14 3.67 -18.39
C GLU A 2 -2.93 2.78 -18.72
N HIS A 3 -1.80 2.99 -18.04
CA HIS A 3 -0.62 2.16 -18.25
C HIS A 3 -0.85 0.69 -17.87
N LEU A 4 -1.49 0.45 -16.71
CA LEU A 4 -1.83 -0.90 -16.24
C LEU A 4 -2.92 -1.56 -17.10
N GLU A 5 -3.73 -0.76 -17.81
CA GLU A 5 -4.64 -1.29 -18.82
C GLU A 5 -3.88 -1.92 -20.00
N ALA A 6 -2.81 -1.27 -20.46
CA ALA A 6 -2.01 -1.77 -21.57
C ALA A 6 -1.09 -2.94 -21.17
N THR A 7 -0.52 -2.90 -19.96
CA THR A 7 0.50 -3.87 -19.53
C THR A 7 -0.04 -5.01 -18.66
N GLY A 8 -1.24 -4.85 -18.09
CA GLY A 8 -1.86 -5.81 -17.19
C GLY A 8 -1.45 -5.61 -15.73
N HIS A 9 -0.88 -6.65 -15.10
CA HIS A 9 -0.68 -6.69 -13.65
C HIS A 9 0.57 -5.94 -13.13
N TYR A 10 1.54 -5.68 -14.01
CA TYR A 10 2.79 -4.97 -13.66
C TYR A 10 3.00 -3.80 -14.61
N LEU A 11 3.77 -2.82 -14.17
CA LEU A 11 4.11 -1.65 -14.98
C LEU A 11 4.97 -2.03 -16.19
N ILE A 12 5.88 -3.00 -16.06
CA ILE A 12 6.77 -3.38 -17.18
C ILE A 12 6.85 -4.90 -17.30
N GLY A 13 6.41 -5.41 -18.45
CA GLY A 13 6.55 -6.84 -18.78
C GLY A 13 5.67 -7.73 -17.91
N LYS A 14 6.23 -8.88 -17.48
CA LYS A 14 5.49 -9.95 -16.79
C LYS A 14 6.00 -10.23 -15.37
N THR A 15 6.93 -9.43 -14.88
CA THR A 15 7.62 -9.64 -13.61
C THR A 15 7.69 -8.33 -12.82
N VAL A 16 7.67 -8.43 -11.50
CA VAL A 16 7.85 -7.28 -10.60
C VAL A 16 9.19 -6.61 -10.86
N THR A 17 9.16 -5.30 -11.00
CA THR A 17 10.33 -4.44 -11.14
C THR A 17 10.41 -3.44 -9.99
N TYR A 18 11.52 -2.70 -9.93
CA TYR A 18 11.69 -1.59 -8.99
C TYR A 18 10.56 -0.55 -9.11
N ALA A 19 10.12 -0.25 -10.34
CA ALA A 19 9.05 0.72 -10.56
C ALA A 19 7.74 0.28 -9.90
N ASP A 20 7.43 -1.02 -9.93
CA ASP A 20 6.25 -1.57 -9.28
C ASP A 20 6.33 -1.40 -7.75
N LEU A 21 7.48 -1.68 -7.16
CA LEU A 21 7.68 -1.54 -5.72
C LEU A 21 7.62 -0.07 -5.27
N ALA A 22 8.18 0.85 -6.06
CA ALA A 22 8.12 2.29 -5.78
C ALA A 22 6.68 2.82 -5.86
N LEU A 23 5.94 2.45 -6.91
CA LEU A 23 4.54 2.82 -7.02
C LEU A 23 3.70 2.21 -5.90
N PHE A 24 3.92 0.93 -5.59
CA PHE A 24 3.25 0.25 -4.48
C PHE A 24 3.48 0.99 -3.16
N LEU A 25 4.72 1.39 -2.85
CA LEU A 25 5.03 2.12 -1.62
C LEU A 25 4.24 3.42 -1.53
N HIS A 26 4.19 4.21 -2.61
CA HIS A 26 3.44 5.48 -2.64
C HIS A 26 1.93 5.27 -2.52
N LEU A 27 1.38 4.27 -3.20
CA LEU A 27 -0.04 3.95 -3.09
C LEU A 27 -0.38 3.43 -1.69
N TRP A 28 0.47 2.57 -1.15
CA TRP A 28 0.31 2.07 0.21
C TRP A 28 0.36 3.21 1.23
N GLU A 29 1.28 4.17 1.05
CA GLU A 29 1.35 5.37 1.87
C GLU A 29 0.08 6.21 1.77
N LEU A 30 -0.40 6.48 0.55
CA LEU A 30 -1.61 7.26 0.28
C LEU A 30 -2.84 6.65 0.95
N LEU A 31 -2.91 5.32 0.99
CA LEU A 31 -4.03 4.55 1.51
C LEU A 31 -3.99 4.33 3.02
N GLU A 32 -3.02 4.89 3.73
CA GLU A 32 -3.03 4.87 5.19
C GLU A 32 -4.21 5.70 5.74
N GLU A 33 -4.67 5.33 6.94
CA GLU A 33 -5.83 5.89 7.63
C GLU A 33 -5.74 7.41 7.81
N ASP A 34 -4.52 7.92 8.03
CA ASP A 34 -4.22 9.33 8.24
C ASP A 34 -4.10 10.15 6.93
N ASN A 35 -4.11 9.48 5.78
CA ASN A 35 -4.03 10.11 4.46
C ASN A 35 -5.38 10.05 3.74
N PHE A 36 -5.52 9.16 2.76
CA PHE A 36 -6.75 9.02 1.99
C PHE A 36 -7.06 7.53 1.77
N PRO A 37 -7.54 6.83 2.81
CA PRO A 37 -7.67 5.37 2.81
C PRO A 37 -8.60 4.80 1.73
N ASN A 38 -9.53 5.61 1.22
CA ASN A 38 -10.47 5.24 0.17
C ASN A 38 -10.13 5.86 -1.19
N ALA A 39 -8.92 6.40 -1.39
CA ALA A 39 -8.54 7.14 -2.60
C ALA A 39 -8.84 6.35 -3.88
N LEU A 40 -8.43 5.07 -3.95
CA LEU A 40 -8.60 4.25 -5.15
C LEU A 40 -10.08 3.95 -5.46
N THR A 41 -10.93 3.87 -4.43
CA THR A 41 -12.37 3.68 -4.61
C THR A 41 -13.05 4.98 -5.02
N VAL A 42 -12.74 6.09 -4.35
CA VAL A 42 -13.35 7.41 -4.62
C VAL A 42 -12.94 7.94 -5.99
N LEU A 43 -11.72 7.66 -6.43
CA LEU A 43 -11.20 8.10 -7.73
C LEU A 43 -11.49 7.10 -8.87
N GLU A 44 -12.22 6.02 -8.59
CA GLU A 44 -12.58 5.00 -9.57
C GLU A 44 -11.36 4.41 -10.30
N LEU A 45 -10.35 3.98 -9.53
CA LEU A 45 -9.07 3.44 -10.03
C LEU A 45 -8.94 1.93 -9.74
N PRO A 46 -9.79 1.07 -10.33
CA PRO A 46 -9.86 -0.35 -9.99
C PRO A 46 -8.61 -1.14 -10.38
N ARG A 47 -7.89 -0.76 -11.44
CA ARG A 47 -6.66 -1.45 -11.85
C ARG A 47 -5.53 -1.16 -10.88
N LEU A 48 -5.42 0.08 -10.40
CA LEU A 48 -4.50 0.43 -9.32
C LEU A 48 -4.86 -0.31 -8.01
N ALA A 49 -6.14 -0.48 -7.70
CA ALA A 49 -6.55 -1.27 -6.54
C ALA A 49 -6.10 -2.74 -6.66
N SER A 50 -6.31 -3.34 -7.83
CA SER A 50 -5.84 -4.71 -8.15
C SER A 50 -4.31 -4.82 -8.12
N PHE A 51 -3.60 -3.81 -8.61
CA PHE A 51 -2.14 -3.72 -8.55
C PHE A 51 -1.63 -3.74 -7.10
N VAL A 52 -2.19 -2.90 -6.22
CA VAL A 52 -1.81 -2.87 -4.80
C VAL A 52 -2.00 -4.23 -4.13
N GLN A 53 -3.14 -4.88 -4.39
CA GLN A 53 -3.43 -6.23 -3.90
C GLN A 53 -2.43 -7.26 -4.42
N THR A 54 -2.09 -7.19 -5.70
CA THR A 54 -1.15 -8.11 -6.36
C THR A 54 0.24 -8.01 -5.74
N ILE A 55 0.76 -6.79 -5.56
CA ILE A 55 2.09 -6.56 -4.98
C ILE A 55 2.11 -6.91 -3.49
N ALA A 56 1.06 -6.56 -2.73
CA ALA A 56 0.96 -6.89 -1.31
C ALA A 56 0.93 -8.41 -1.04
N ALA A 57 0.37 -9.20 -1.96
CA ALA A 57 0.29 -10.65 -1.86
C ALA A 57 1.61 -11.37 -2.19
N LEU A 58 2.64 -10.66 -2.67
CA LEU A 58 3.95 -11.29 -2.94
C LEU A 58 4.58 -11.78 -1.63
N PRO A 59 5.11 -13.01 -1.56
CA PRO A 59 5.71 -13.55 -0.33
C PRO A 59 6.81 -12.65 0.27
N THR A 60 7.59 -11.99 -0.59
CA THR A 60 8.65 -11.06 -0.19
C THR A 60 8.10 -9.74 0.36
N ALA A 61 6.97 -9.26 -0.17
CA ALA A 61 6.31 -8.05 0.30
C ALA A 61 5.53 -8.30 1.60
N ALA A 62 4.82 -9.42 1.71
CA ALA A 62 4.05 -9.78 2.90
C ALA A 62 4.91 -9.75 4.18
N GLY A 63 6.14 -10.28 4.13
CA GLY A 63 7.07 -10.23 5.27
C GLY A 63 7.54 -8.82 5.63
N PHE A 64 7.64 -7.91 4.67
CA PHE A 64 7.95 -6.50 4.89
C PHE A 64 6.76 -5.76 5.51
N LEU A 65 5.56 -6.00 5.00
CA LEU A 65 4.31 -5.36 5.46
C LEU A 65 3.95 -5.76 6.89
N LEU A 66 4.34 -6.96 7.33
CA LEU A 66 4.16 -7.41 8.72
C LEU A 66 5.08 -6.71 9.73
N ARG A 67 6.12 -6.00 9.27
CA ARG A 67 7.04 -5.28 10.18
C ARG A 67 6.56 -3.85 10.38
N ARG A 68 6.64 -3.39 11.65
CA ARG A 68 6.31 -2.01 12.02
C ARG A 68 7.15 -1.04 11.20
N ARG A 69 6.48 -0.22 10.41
CA ARG A 69 7.09 0.80 9.57
C ARG A 69 7.84 1.82 10.44
N LEU A 70 8.92 2.40 9.90
CA LEU A 70 9.60 3.51 10.55
C LEU A 70 8.59 4.65 10.77
N PRO A 71 8.60 5.33 11.94
CA PRO A 71 7.73 6.47 12.18
C PRO A 71 7.94 7.53 11.09
N ARG A 72 6.85 8.04 10.53
CA ARG A 72 6.91 9.14 9.56
C ARG A 72 7.30 10.42 10.29
N THR A 73 7.93 11.35 9.61
CA THR A 73 8.07 12.72 10.11
C THR A 73 7.14 13.61 9.32
N GLY A 74 6.41 14.49 9.99
CA GLY A 74 5.51 15.45 9.34
C GLY A 74 5.79 16.84 9.88
N GLN A 75 5.65 17.87 9.04
CA GLN A 75 5.90 19.23 9.46
C GLN A 75 4.80 19.67 10.45
N PHE A 76 5.21 19.98 11.67
CA PHE A 76 4.39 20.62 12.69
C PHE A 76 4.89 22.06 12.81
N ASP A 77 3.98 23.03 12.89
CA ASP A 77 4.24 24.48 13.04
C ASP A 77 5.17 25.18 12.01
N GLY A 78 5.62 24.49 10.96
CA GLY A 78 6.51 25.06 9.94
C GLY A 78 8.00 24.97 10.31
N THR A 79 8.35 24.66 11.56
CA THR A 79 9.74 24.58 12.03
C THR A 79 10.12 23.25 12.67
N SER A 80 9.15 22.41 13.05
CA SER A 80 9.41 21.11 13.66
C SER A 80 8.92 19.94 12.81
N TYR A 81 9.58 18.79 12.94
CA TYR A 81 9.23 17.55 12.22
C TYR A 81 9.06 16.39 13.21
N PRO A 82 8.02 16.41 14.06
CA PRO A 82 7.76 15.33 14.99
C PRO A 82 7.47 14.01 14.27
N TYR A 83 7.74 12.90 14.97
CA TYR A 83 7.33 11.59 14.50
C TYR A 83 5.81 11.45 14.57
N LEU A 84 5.19 11.21 13.42
CA LEU A 84 3.77 10.87 13.31
C LEU A 84 3.59 9.37 13.53
N LYS A 85 2.57 9.02 14.32
CA LYS A 85 2.18 7.63 14.57
C LYS A 85 1.44 7.11 13.32
N GLY A 86 2.17 6.48 12.40
CA GLY A 86 1.56 5.77 11.26
C GLY A 86 0.94 4.45 11.71
N ASN A 87 -0.31 4.19 11.32
CA ASN A 87 -0.96 2.88 11.42
C ASN A 87 -0.59 2.08 10.17
N THR A 88 -0.02 0.88 10.37
CA THR A 88 0.56 0.06 9.30
C THR A 88 -0.41 -0.90 8.62
N GLU A 89 -1.68 -0.86 8.99
CA GLU A 89 -2.68 -1.78 8.47
C GLU A 89 -3.26 -1.24 7.16
N LEU A 90 -3.22 -2.06 6.11
CA LEU A 90 -3.97 -1.79 4.88
C LEU A 90 -5.46 -1.66 5.23
N PRO A 91 -6.19 -0.71 4.63
CA PRO A 91 -7.65 -0.67 4.76
C PRO A 91 -8.25 -2.04 4.45
N THR A 92 -9.16 -2.53 5.29
CA THR A 92 -9.77 -3.86 5.14
C THR A 92 -10.47 -4.04 3.79
N SER A 93 -10.87 -2.94 3.14
CA SER A 93 -11.45 -2.90 1.78
C SER A 93 -10.47 -3.31 0.67
N LEU A 94 -9.16 -3.25 0.93
CA LEU A 94 -8.10 -3.60 -0.01
C LEU A 94 -7.33 -4.87 0.40
N ALA A 95 -7.63 -5.44 1.57
CA ALA A 95 -7.10 -6.73 1.95
C ALA A 95 -7.75 -7.84 1.09
N PRO A 96 -6.98 -8.77 0.50
CA PRO A 96 -7.58 -9.90 -0.20
C PRO A 96 -8.46 -10.69 0.79
N THR A 97 -9.68 -11.02 0.37
CA THR A 97 -10.70 -11.75 1.14
C THR A 97 -10.23 -13.09 1.75
N ALA A 98 -9.01 -13.55 1.41
CA ALA A 98 -8.50 -14.87 1.77
C ALA A 98 -7.46 -14.92 2.90
N ALA A 99 -6.90 -13.83 3.41
CA ALA A 99 -5.87 -13.96 4.45
C ALA A 99 -5.72 -12.73 5.34
N ILE A 100 -6.42 -12.72 6.48
CA ILE A 100 -5.91 -12.38 7.83
C ILE A 100 -6.92 -13.01 8.82
N ARG A 101 -6.80 -14.32 9.03
CA ARG A 101 -7.14 -14.98 10.30
C ARG A 101 -5.83 -15.44 10.93
N LEU A 102 -4.91 -14.51 11.17
CA LEU A 102 -3.85 -14.77 12.13
C LEU A 102 -4.46 -14.49 13.50
N ARG A 103 -4.87 -15.57 14.16
CA ARG A 103 -5.21 -15.60 15.57
C ARG A 103 -4.13 -14.86 16.34
N VAL A 104 -4.53 -13.79 17.01
CA VAL A 104 -3.84 -13.28 18.19
C VAL A 104 -4.09 -14.32 19.28
N GLU A 105 -3.17 -15.27 19.43
CA GLU A 105 -2.98 -16.04 20.65
C GLU A 105 -1.52 -15.88 21.05
N LEU A 106 -1.25 -14.87 21.89
CA LEU A 106 -0.19 -14.84 22.89
C LEU A 106 -0.72 -14.10 24.12
#